data_AF-A0A0K0GHC7-F1
#
_entry.id   AF-A0A0K0GHC7-F1
#
_cell.length_a   1.000
_cell.length_b   1.000
_cell.length_c   1.000
_cell.angle_alpha   90.00
_cell.angle_beta   90.00
_cell.angle_gamma   90.00
#
_symmetry.space_group_name_H-M   'P 1'
#
loop_
_entity.id
_entity.type
_entity.pdbx_description
1 polymer ?
#
loop_
_entity_poly.entity_id
_entity_poly.type
_entity_poly.pdbx_seq_one_letter_code
_entity_poly.pdbx_strand_id
1 'polypeptide(L)'
;MRIKTSLAKGGPVSLITYRNTCLYGVSSPLVINPFYAAATSGTKPTFRQIVVDGLTTSNDAGGKGCILKGFDAQTPLDLVLANVAQSDALITASNAQIGLSNSAVTPSGTGVTTGTVEVGGAVPTCSGAPRFPAL
;
A
#
# COMPACT_ATOMS: atom_id res chain seq x y z
N MET A 1 2.74 2.80 6.59
CA MET A 1 3.73 3.01 5.51
C MET A 1 3.15 3.93 4.46
N ARG A 2 3.90 4.90 3.92
CA ARG A 2 3.33 5.91 3.02
C ARG A 2 4.29 6.35 1.90
N ILE A 3 3.78 6.39 0.67
CA ILE A 3 4.35 7.11 -0.49
C ILE A 3 3.29 8.13 -0.91
N LYS A 4 3.61 9.42 -0.84
CA LYS A 4 2.61 10.48 -1.07
C LYS A 4 3.23 11.70 -1.72
N THR A 5 2.51 12.29 -2.66
CA THR A 5 2.91 13.56 -3.30
C THR A 5 1.69 14.23 -3.94
N SER A 6 1.93 15.29 -4.71
CA SER A 6 0.97 15.96 -5.60
C SER A 6 1.68 16.35 -6.90
N LEU A 7 0.95 16.91 -7.88
CA LEU A 7 1.55 17.43 -9.12
C LEU A 7 2.69 18.43 -8.86
N ALA A 8 2.60 19.24 -7.81
CA ALA A 8 3.62 20.25 -7.48
C ALA A 8 4.99 19.65 -7.16
N LYS A 9 5.04 18.39 -6.73
CA LYS A 9 6.25 17.66 -6.29
C LYS A 9 6.26 16.22 -6.82
N GLY A 10 5.61 15.99 -7.95
CA GLY A 10 5.52 14.66 -8.55
C GLY A 10 6.82 14.26 -9.24
N GLY A 11 6.73 13.23 -10.06
CA GLY A 11 7.88 12.54 -10.63
C GLY A 11 7.93 11.06 -10.23
N PRO A 12 8.96 10.34 -10.69
CA PRO A 12 9.03 8.89 -10.54
C PRO A 12 9.48 8.47 -9.14
N VAL A 13 8.81 7.45 -8.60
CA VAL A 13 9.26 6.65 -7.46
C VAL A 13 9.17 5.18 -7.88
N SER A 14 10.27 4.46 -7.73
CA SER A 14 10.32 3.04 -8.08
C SER A 14 11.30 2.26 -7.22
N LEU A 15 11.24 0.93 -7.32
CA LEU A 15 12.15 0.00 -6.63
C LEU A 15 12.05 0.13 -5.09
N ILE A 16 10.83 0.22 -4.59
CA ILE A 16 10.56 0.29 -3.15
C ILE A 16 10.10 -1.07 -2.67
N THR A 17 10.73 -1.57 -1.61
CA THR A 17 10.27 -2.75 -0.90
C THR A 17 10.05 -2.42 0.57
N TYR A 18 8.82 -2.60 1.03
CA TYR A 18 8.50 -2.70 2.45
C TYR A 18 8.44 -4.17 2.83
N ARG A 19 9.18 -4.58 3.86
CA ARG A 19 9.26 -5.99 4.23
C ARG A 19 9.08 -6.24 5.72
N ASN A 20 8.50 -7.40 6.05
CA ASN A 20 8.43 -7.95 7.41
C ASN A 20 7.96 -6.92 8.45
N THR A 21 6.75 -6.39 8.25
CA THR A 21 6.21 -5.28 9.04
C THR A 21 4.94 -5.69 9.77
N CYS A 22 4.94 -5.54 11.10
CA CYS A 22 3.74 -5.63 11.94
C CYS A 22 3.27 -4.22 12.31
N LEU A 23 2.00 -3.90 12.05
CA LEU A 23 1.39 -2.63 12.44
C LEU A 23 0.28 -2.86 13.48
N TYR A 24 0.28 -2.05 14.54
CA TYR A 24 -0.66 -2.13 15.65
C TYR A 24 -1.36 -0.78 15.83
N GLY A 25 -2.69 -0.74 15.86
CA GLY A 25 -3.42 0.52 16.10
C GLY A 25 -3.30 1.55 14.99
N VAL A 26 -2.97 1.15 13.76
CA VAL A 26 -2.69 2.08 12.66
C VAL A 26 -3.91 2.27 11.76
N SER A 27 -4.49 3.48 11.78
CA SER A 27 -5.69 3.84 11.02
C SER A 27 -5.55 3.86 9.49
N SER A 28 -4.32 3.92 8.97
CA SER A 28 -4.02 3.86 7.54
C SER A 28 -2.70 3.13 7.31
N PRO A 29 -2.72 1.78 7.29
CA PRO A 29 -1.51 0.97 7.34
C PRO A 29 -0.66 1.09 6.07
N LEU A 30 -1.28 1.25 4.89
CA LEU A 30 -0.60 1.49 3.63
C LEU A 30 -1.27 2.61 2.83
N VAL A 31 -0.52 3.67 2.51
CA VAL A 31 -1.00 4.80 1.70
C VAL A 31 -0.04 5.08 0.56
N ILE A 32 -0.48 4.82 -0.67
CA ILE A 32 0.18 5.24 -1.90
C ILE A 32 -0.78 6.19 -2.60
N ASN A 33 -0.50 7.49 -2.52
CA ASN A 33 -1.44 8.54 -2.96
C ASN A 33 -0.74 9.68 -3.73
N PRO A 34 -0.96 9.81 -5.04
CA PRO A 34 -0.40 10.88 -5.85
C PRO A 34 -1.22 12.19 -5.76
N PHE A 35 -2.29 12.22 -4.94
CA PHE A 35 -3.20 13.35 -4.74
C PHE A 35 -3.24 13.81 -3.28
N TYR A 36 -2.10 13.77 -2.59
CA TYR A 36 -2.06 14.09 -1.16
C TYR A 36 -2.35 15.57 -0.87
N ALA A 37 -1.94 16.46 -1.77
CA ALA A 37 -2.21 17.89 -1.69
C ALA A 37 -2.78 18.39 -3.02
N ALA A 38 -3.56 19.47 -2.97
CA ALA A 38 -4.08 20.12 -4.16
C ALA A 38 -2.94 20.76 -4.97
N ALA A 39 -2.90 20.46 -6.26
CA ALA A 39 -2.04 21.10 -7.24
C ALA A 39 -2.67 20.91 -8.62
N THR A 40 -2.64 21.94 -9.45
CA THR A 40 -3.26 21.93 -10.80
C THR A 40 -2.23 21.80 -11.91
N SER A 41 -0.95 21.98 -11.61
CA SER A 41 0.16 21.89 -12.57
C SER A 41 1.39 21.26 -11.93
N GLY A 42 2.29 20.76 -12.79
CA GLY A 42 3.54 20.14 -12.41
C GLY A 42 3.73 18.76 -13.05
N THR A 43 4.52 17.92 -12.41
CA THR A 43 4.92 16.61 -12.95
C THR A 43 3.98 15.53 -12.43
N LYS A 44 3.46 14.67 -13.31
CA LYS A 44 2.65 13.52 -12.90
C LYS A 44 3.47 12.58 -12.02
N PRO A 45 3.03 12.23 -10.81
CA PRO A 45 3.66 11.18 -10.01
C PRO A 45 3.52 9.83 -10.69
N THR A 46 4.61 9.07 -10.75
CA THR A 46 4.59 7.68 -11.25
C THR A 46 5.14 6.76 -10.17
N PHE A 47 4.38 5.71 -9.84
CA PHE A 47 4.72 4.75 -8.79
C PHE A 47 4.78 3.36 -9.39
N ARG A 48 5.98 2.80 -9.51
CA ARG A 48 6.20 1.51 -10.18
C ARG A 48 7.12 0.61 -9.39
N GLN A 49 7.03 -0.70 -9.60
CA GLN A 49 7.90 -1.68 -8.95
C GLN A 49 7.91 -1.49 -7.42
N ILE A 50 6.73 -1.29 -6.85
CA ILE A 50 6.54 -1.19 -5.41
C ILE A 50 6.15 -2.57 -4.90
N VAL A 51 6.82 -3.05 -3.88
CA VAL A 51 6.54 -4.36 -3.27
C VAL A 51 6.28 -4.16 -1.78
N VAL A 52 5.16 -4.69 -1.31
CA VAL A 52 4.89 -4.88 0.12
C VAL A 52 4.89 -6.38 0.35
N ASP A 53 5.91 -6.86 1.04
CA ASP A 53 6.15 -8.29 1.26
C ASP A 53 6.21 -8.59 2.76
N GLY A 54 5.16 -9.20 3.29
CA GLY A 54 5.05 -9.52 4.70
C GLY A 54 4.54 -8.33 5.50
N LEU A 55 3.24 -8.02 5.36
CA LEU A 55 2.56 -7.01 6.15
C LEU A 55 1.44 -7.67 6.96
N THR A 56 1.47 -7.49 8.27
CA THR A 56 0.36 -7.86 9.15
C THR A 56 -0.14 -6.65 9.92
N THR A 57 -1.46 -6.43 9.93
CA THR A 57 -2.10 -5.37 10.75
C THR A 57 -2.96 -6.00 11.83
N SER A 58 -3.06 -5.34 12.99
CA SER A 58 -3.88 -5.80 14.12
C SER A 58 -4.29 -4.64 15.02
N ASN A 59 -5.35 -4.84 15.80
CA ASN A 59 -5.94 -3.82 16.67
C ASN A 59 -6.19 -2.50 15.94
N ASP A 60 -6.62 -2.56 14.67
CA ASP A 60 -6.79 -1.37 13.85
C ASP A 60 -7.75 -0.40 14.54
N ALA A 61 -7.29 0.83 14.80
CA ALA A 61 -8.00 1.81 15.63
C ALA A 61 -9.24 2.43 14.94
N GLY A 62 -9.79 1.78 13.92
CA GLY A 62 -10.66 2.40 12.91
C GLY A 62 -9.90 3.44 12.07
N GLY A 63 -10.42 3.78 10.88
CA GLY A 63 -9.75 4.75 10.02
C GLY A 63 -10.08 4.66 8.54
N LYS A 64 -9.24 5.29 7.71
CA LYS A 64 -9.40 5.33 6.25
C LYS A 64 -8.93 4.05 5.55
N GLY A 65 -8.32 3.12 6.29
CA GLY A 65 -7.77 1.89 5.74
C GLY A 65 -6.63 2.15 4.76
N CYS A 66 -6.49 1.27 3.76
CA CYS A 66 -5.48 1.39 2.73
C CYS A 66 -5.94 2.27 1.58
N ILE A 67 -5.03 3.10 1.08
CA ILE A 67 -5.25 3.95 -0.10
C ILE A 67 -4.21 3.57 -1.14
N LEU A 68 -4.62 3.00 -2.26
CA LEU A 68 -3.73 2.48 -3.30
C LEU A 68 -4.10 3.09 -4.66
N LYS A 69 -3.51 4.24 -4.98
CA LYS A 69 -3.91 5.02 -6.16
C LYS A 69 -2.75 5.22 -7.14
N GLY A 70 -3.00 4.92 -8.41
CA GLY A 70 -2.27 5.52 -9.52
C GLY A 70 -2.82 6.90 -9.85
N PHE A 71 -2.11 7.63 -10.71
CA PHE A 71 -2.50 8.98 -11.08
C PHE A 71 -3.64 8.98 -12.10
N ASP A 72 -3.56 8.16 -13.14
CA ASP A 72 -4.63 7.99 -14.14
C ASP A 72 -4.47 6.63 -14.85
N ALA A 73 -5.36 6.31 -15.79
CA ALA A 73 -5.33 5.04 -16.51
C ALA A 73 -4.03 4.84 -17.33
N GLN A 74 -3.38 5.93 -17.76
CA GLN A 74 -2.11 5.90 -18.49
C GLN A 74 -0.89 5.86 -17.54
N THR A 75 -1.11 6.19 -16.27
CA THR A 75 -0.11 6.27 -15.21
C THR A 75 -0.58 5.46 -14.00
N PRO A 76 -0.84 4.14 -14.16
CA PRO A 76 -1.33 3.33 -13.07
C PRO A 76 -0.25 3.14 -11.99
N LEU A 77 -0.69 2.86 -10.76
CA LEU A 77 0.16 2.33 -9.72
C LEU A 77 0.53 0.89 -10.07
N ASP A 78 1.81 0.55 -10.07
CA ASP A 78 2.31 -0.82 -10.18
C ASP A 78 2.83 -1.29 -8.81
N LEU A 79 2.12 -2.27 -8.23
CA LEU A 79 2.27 -2.72 -6.86
C LEU A 79 2.15 -4.24 -6.77
N VAL A 80 3.00 -4.86 -5.95
CA VAL A 80 2.82 -6.24 -5.49
C VAL A 80 2.51 -6.24 -4.00
N LEU A 81 1.43 -6.92 -3.62
CA LEU A 81 1.09 -7.28 -2.24
C LEU A 81 1.37 -8.77 -2.08
N ALA A 82 2.50 -9.06 -1.43
CA ALA A 82 2.96 -10.40 -1.12
C ALA A 82 2.87 -10.64 0.39
N ASN A 83 2.42 -11.82 0.80
CA ASN A 83 2.44 -12.23 2.20
C ASN A 83 1.72 -11.20 3.13
N VAL A 84 0.59 -10.65 2.67
CA VAL A 84 -0.17 -9.63 3.40
C VAL A 84 -1.38 -10.23 4.10
N ALA A 85 -1.40 -10.10 5.43
CA ALA A 85 -2.57 -10.39 6.27
C ALA A 85 -3.05 -9.11 6.96
N GLN A 86 -4.03 -8.46 6.36
CA GLN A 86 -4.62 -7.24 6.89
C GLN A 86 -5.98 -7.56 7.52
N SER A 87 -6.23 -7.12 8.76
CA SER A 87 -7.55 -7.24 9.39
C SER A 87 -8.52 -6.23 8.78
N ASP A 88 -9.63 -6.66 8.16
CA ASP A 88 -10.85 -5.94 7.72
C ASP A 88 -10.74 -4.49 7.18
N ALA A 89 -9.55 -3.98 6.95
CA ALA A 89 -9.32 -2.58 6.68
C ALA A 89 -9.68 -2.30 5.23
N LEU A 90 -10.64 -1.40 5.06
CA LEU A 90 -11.11 -0.91 3.77
C LEU A 90 -9.93 -0.59 2.85
N ILE A 91 -9.93 -1.17 1.65
CA ILE A 91 -8.95 -0.85 0.61
C ILE A 91 -9.64 0.05 -0.41
N THR A 92 -9.24 1.31 -0.47
CA THR A 92 -9.64 2.23 -1.53
C THR A 92 -8.56 2.24 -2.60
N ALA A 93 -8.84 1.63 -3.75
CA ALA A 93 -7.92 1.60 -4.88
C ALA A 93 -8.48 2.26 -6.13
N SER A 94 -7.60 2.83 -6.97
CA SER A 94 -7.99 3.37 -8.28
C SER A 94 -6.79 3.46 -9.23
N ASN A 95 -6.99 3.16 -10.52
CA ASN A 95 -5.94 3.18 -11.54
C ASN A 95 -4.69 2.42 -11.08
N ALA A 96 -4.83 1.15 -10.75
CA ALA A 96 -3.77 0.35 -10.15
C ALA A 96 -3.70 -1.05 -10.77
N GLN A 97 -2.49 -1.52 -11.01
CA GLN A 97 -2.17 -2.89 -11.38
C GLN A 97 -1.55 -3.53 -10.14
N ILE A 98 -2.25 -4.51 -9.56
CA ILE A 98 -1.86 -5.09 -8.26
C ILE A 98 -1.63 -6.59 -8.41
N GLY A 99 -0.37 -6.99 -8.29
CA GLY A 99 0.01 -8.39 -8.14
C GLY A 99 -0.29 -8.87 -6.72
N LEU A 100 -0.94 -10.02 -6.59
CA LEU A 100 -1.24 -10.66 -5.30
C LEU A 100 -0.49 -11.97 -5.18
N SER A 101 0.22 -12.14 -4.06
CA SER A 101 0.90 -13.40 -3.72
C SER A 101 0.65 -13.72 -2.24
N ASN A 102 0.17 -14.92 -1.93
CA ASN A 102 -0.11 -15.36 -0.55
C ASN A 102 -0.73 -14.25 0.34
N SER A 103 -1.75 -13.57 -0.18
CA SER A 103 -2.33 -12.39 0.45
C SER A 103 -3.85 -12.51 0.46
N ALA A 104 -4.47 -12.27 1.61
CA ALA A 104 -5.92 -12.39 1.79
C ALA A 104 -6.70 -11.14 1.33
N VAL A 105 -5.98 -10.09 0.91
CA VAL A 105 -6.58 -8.82 0.49
C VAL A 105 -7.16 -8.89 -0.92
N THR A 106 -8.27 -8.19 -1.13
CA THR A 106 -8.98 -8.14 -2.43
C THR A 106 -9.17 -6.69 -2.89
N PRO A 107 -8.10 -5.99 -3.34
CA PRO A 107 -8.21 -4.61 -3.82
C PRO A 107 -9.17 -4.52 -5.01
N SER A 108 -10.05 -3.52 -4.98
CA SER A 108 -10.99 -3.24 -6.07
C SER A 108 -11.24 -1.74 -6.19
N GLY A 109 -11.78 -1.31 -7.34
CA GLY A 109 -12.09 0.08 -7.64
C GLY A 109 -11.93 0.42 -9.11
N THR A 110 -12.18 1.68 -9.46
CA THR A 110 -12.11 2.16 -10.85
C THR A 110 -10.71 2.00 -11.42
N GLY A 111 -10.58 1.31 -12.56
CA GLY A 111 -9.29 1.10 -13.23
C GLY A 111 -8.31 0.24 -12.43
N VAL A 112 -8.81 -0.58 -11.49
CA VAL A 112 -7.99 -1.54 -10.75
C VAL A 112 -8.01 -2.89 -11.46
N THR A 113 -6.83 -3.45 -11.71
CA THR A 113 -6.66 -4.83 -12.15
C THR A 113 -5.84 -5.59 -11.12
N THR A 114 -6.25 -6.83 -10.86
CA THR A 114 -5.52 -7.76 -9.97
C THR A 114 -5.08 -8.98 -10.74
N GLY A 115 -3.97 -9.58 -10.33
CA GLY A 115 -3.46 -10.81 -10.91
C GLY A 115 -2.60 -11.57 -9.92
N THR A 116 -2.57 -12.90 -10.04
CA THR A 116 -1.70 -13.74 -9.21
C THR A 116 -0.25 -13.58 -9.66
N VAL A 117 0.66 -13.42 -8.70
CA VAL A 117 2.11 -13.43 -8.90
C VAL A 117 2.77 -14.34 -7.86
N GLU A 118 3.95 -14.86 -8.19
CA GLU A 118 4.72 -15.70 -7.28
C GLU A 118 5.83 -14.89 -6.62
N VAL A 119 5.72 -14.72 -5.30
CA VAL A 119 6.73 -14.11 -4.45
C VAL A 119 6.90 -15.02 -3.24
N GLY A 120 8.13 -15.49 -3.01
CA GLY A 120 8.43 -16.32 -1.84
C GLY A 120 8.25 -15.56 -0.52
N GLY A 121 8.26 -16.26 0.60
CA GLY A 121 8.13 -15.68 1.93
C GLY A 121 6.90 -16.18 2.67
N ALA A 122 6.55 -15.50 3.76
CA ALA A 122 5.40 -15.84 4.59
C ALA A 122 4.83 -14.60 5.26
N VAL A 123 3.54 -14.65 5.57
CA VAL A 123 2.88 -13.63 6.41
C VAL A 123 3.61 -13.59 7.77
N PRO A 124 4.06 -12.41 8.24
CA PRO A 124 4.81 -12.32 9.48
C PRO A 124 3.92 -12.64 10.69
N THR A 125 4.46 -13.43 11.61
CA THR A 125 3.86 -13.68 12.92
C THR A 125 4.16 -12.50 13.86
N CYS A 126 3.11 -11.89 14.38
CA CYS A 126 3.21 -10.65 15.13
C CYS A 126 2.92 -10.91 16.63
N SER A 127 3.97 -10.95 17.46
CA SER A 127 3.91 -11.37 18.87
C SER A 127 3.21 -10.38 19.82
N GLY A 128 3.01 -9.13 19.41
CA GLY A 128 2.30 -8.11 20.16
C GLY A 128 2.82 -6.70 19.86
N ALA A 129 2.03 -5.68 20.21
CA ALA A 129 2.45 -4.30 20.00
C ALA A 129 3.76 -4.01 20.75
N PRO A 130 4.76 -3.37 20.11
CA PRO A 130 5.97 -2.97 20.80
C PRO A 130 5.63 -1.98 21.92
N ARG A 131 6.31 -2.12 23.06
CA ARG A 131 6.12 -1.27 24.24
C ARG A 131 7.24 -0.24 24.29
N PHE A 132 6.89 1.03 24.56
CA PHE A 132 7.88 2.07 24.81
C PHE A 132 7.55 2.84 26.10
N PRO A 133 8.51 3.02 27.04
CA PRO A 133 9.81 2.36 27.06
C PRO A 133 9.68 0.84 27.12
N ALA A 134 10.70 0.11 26.64
CA ALA A 134 10.73 -1.34 26.82
C ALA A 134 10.86 -1.63 28.32
N LEU A 135 9.92 -2.41 28.86
CA LEU A 135 9.95 -2.90 30.25
C LEU A 135 10.92 -4.06 30.37
#